data_AF-A0AB39IEH6-F1
#
_entry.id   AF-A0AB39IEH6-F1
#
_cell.length_a   1.000
_cell.length_b   1.000
_cell.length_c   1.000
_cell.angle_alpha   90.00
_cell.angle_beta   90.00
_cell.angle_gamma   90.00
#
_symmetry.space_group_name_H-M   'P 1'
#
loop_
_entity.id
_entity.type
_entity.pdbx_description
1 polymer ?
#
loop_
_entity_poly.entity_id
_entity_poly.type
_entity_poly.pdbx_seq_one_letter_code
_entity_poly.pdbx_strand_id
1 'polypeptide(L)' 'MTKMKYELTRGSDIIRNGMYLELSEAGTSPLRQIAEIFYSDSTHEFVLTCYVENVPLDAIEKLISEAKKSLSPIPMK' A
#
# COMPACT_ATOMS: atom_id res chain seq x y z
N MET A 1 15.16 -18.89 -7.92
CA MET A 1 13.95 -18.13 -7.55
C MET A 1 14.07 -16.75 -8.14
N THR A 2 13.29 -16.46 -9.18
CA THR A 2 13.25 -15.13 -9.81
C THR A 2 12.70 -14.15 -8.78
N LYS A 3 13.45 -13.11 -8.46
CA LYS A 3 13.04 -12.08 -7.50
C LYS A 3 11.80 -11.39 -8.09
N MET A 4 10.60 -11.72 -7.60
CA MET A 4 9.38 -11.03 -8.00
C MET A 4 9.59 -9.55 -7.71
N LYS A 5 9.47 -8.73 -8.77
CA LYS A 5 9.58 -7.28 -8.63
C LYS A 5 8.19 -6.80 -8.24
N TYR A 6 8.12 -6.08 -7.12
CA TYR A 6 6.90 -5.41 -6.72
C TYR A 6 7.00 -3.93 -7.05
N GLU A 7 5.88 -3.36 -7.46
CA GLU A 7 5.70 -1.93 -7.68
C GLU A 7 4.80 -1.35 -6.60
N LEU A 8 5.11 -0.11 -6.20
CA LEU A 8 4.35 0.64 -5.21
C LEU A 8 3.70 1.85 -5.88
N THR A 9 2.38 1.98 -5.71
CA THR A 9 1.63 3.11 -6.25
C THR A 9 0.97 3.87 -5.12
N ARG A 10 1.29 5.14 -4.96
CA ARG A 10 0.66 6.03 -3.97
C ARG A 10 -0.42 6.86 -4.65
N GLY A 11 -1.57 7.02 -4.00
CA GLY A 11 -2.61 7.92 -4.47
C GLY A 11 -3.46 8.50 -3.33
N SER A 12 -4.26 9.49 -3.68
CA SER A 12 -5.30 10.04 -2.80
C SER A 12 -6.65 9.47 -3.22
N ASP A 13 -7.47 9.11 -2.24
CA ASP A 13 -8.83 8.66 -2.45
C ASP A 13 -9.80 9.71 -1.90
N ILE A 14 -10.42 10.45 -2.83
CA ILE A 14 -11.38 11.51 -2.50
C ILE A 14 -12.67 10.92 -1.93
N ILE A 15 -13.04 9.71 -2.32
CA ILE A 15 -14.30 9.06 -1.90
C ILE A 15 -14.15 8.51 -0.48
N ARG A 16 -13.02 7.86 -0.18
CA ARG A 16 -12.70 7.33 1.15
C ARG A 16 -12.10 8.38 2.11
N ASN A 17 -11.85 9.61 1.62
CA ASN A 17 -11.23 10.71 2.34
C ASN A 17 -9.91 10.29 3.01
N GLY A 18 -8.92 9.95 2.19
CA GLY A 18 -7.61 9.55 2.69
C GLY A 18 -6.59 9.26 1.60
N MET A 19 -5.52 8.58 1.99
CA MET A 19 -4.38 8.25 1.14
C MET A 19 -4.18 6.73 1.09
N TYR A 20 -3.75 6.21 -0.05
CA TYR A 20 -3.44 4.78 -0.19
C TYR A 20 -2.05 4.55 -0.76
N LEU A 21 -1.53 3.36 -0.47
CA LEU A 21 -0.33 2.78 -1.06
C LEU A 21 -0.64 1.35 -1.51
N GLU A 22 -0.60 1.11 -2.81
CA GLU A 22 -0.83 -0.20 -3.41
C GLU A 22 0.49 -0.93 -3.63
N LEU A 23 0.45 -2.25 -3.48
CA LEU A 23 1.50 -3.17 -3.86
C LEU A 23 1.01 -4.00 -5.05
N SER A 24 1.73 -3.96 -6.16
CA SER A 24 1.38 -4.70 -7.39
C SER A 24 2.54 -5.54 -7.90
N GLU A 25 2.23 -6.61 -8.62
CA GLU A 25 3.22 -7.44 -9.30
C GLU A 25 3.75 -6.74 -10.57
N ALA A 26 5.03 -6.42 -10.59
CA ALA A 26 5.65 -5.71 -11.71
C ALA A 26 5.63 -6.55 -12.99
N GLY A 27 5.43 -5.88 -14.13
CA GLY A 27 5.46 -6.53 -15.44
C GLY A 27 4.19 -7.31 -15.79
N THR A 28 3.13 -7.21 -15.00
CA THR A 28 1.79 -7.69 -15.35
C THR A 28 1.00 -6.61 -16.10
N SER A 29 0.14 -7.01 -17.05
CA SER A 29 -0.75 -6.12 -17.78
C SER A 29 -2.14 -6.76 -17.92
N PRO A 30 -3.18 -6.24 -17.24
CA PRO A 30 -3.14 -5.11 -16.31
C PRO A 30 -2.29 -5.41 -15.06
N LEU A 31 -1.83 -4.35 -14.38
CA LEU A 31 -1.09 -4.46 -13.12
C LEU A 31 -1.93 -5.25 -12.10
N ARG A 32 -1.39 -6.38 -11.66
CA ARG A 32 -2.04 -7.22 -10.66
C ARG A 32 -1.76 -6.68 -9.26
N GLN A 33 -2.77 -6.06 -8.67
CA GLN A 33 -2.72 -5.60 -7.28
C GLN A 33 -2.72 -6.79 -6.32
N ILE A 34 -1.80 -6.75 -5.37
CA ILE A 34 -1.52 -7.80 -4.38
C ILE A 34 -2.04 -7.38 -3.01
N ALA A 35 -1.77 -6.13 -2.61
CA ALA A 35 -2.22 -5.56 -1.35
C ALA A 35 -2.38 -4.04 -1.46
N GLU A 36 -3.09 -3.45 -0.50
CA GLU A 36 -3.24 -2.02 -0.32
C GLU A 36 -3.11 -1.69 1.17
N ILE A 37 -2.39 -0.62 1.49
CA ILE A 37 -2.55 0.07 2.77
C ILE A 37 -3.25 1.39 2.54
N PHE A 38 -4.37 1.59 3.23
CA PHE A 38 -5.14 2.82 3.24
C PHE A 38 -4.96 3.54 4.58
N TYR A 39 -4.74 4.84 4.54
CA TYR A 39 -4.77 5.72 5.70
C TYR A 39 -5.99 6.65 5.58
N SER A 40 -6.88 6.59 6.56
CA SER A 40 -8.04 7.48 6.62
C SER A 40 -7.68 8.81 7.29
N ASP A 41 -7.93 9.92 6.60
CA ASP A 41 -7.80 11.24 7.23
C ASP A 41 -8.91 11.50 8.28
N SER A 42 -10.00 10.71 8.23
CA SER A 42 -11.15 10.89 9.13
C SER A 42 -10.97 10.13 10.45
N THR A 43 -10.43 8.90 10.40
CA THR A 43 -10.21 8.09 11.60
C THR A 43 -8.77 8.09 12.09
N HIS A 44 -7.82 8.57 11.28
CA HIS A 44 -6.38 8.48 11.53
C HIS A 44 -5.84 7.06 11.65
N GLU A 45 -6.53 6.08 11.07
CA GLU A 45 -6.16 4.66 11.13
C GLU A 45 -5.59 4.17 9.81
N PHE A 46 -4.71 3.17 9.93
CA PHE A 46 -4.19 2.40 8.79
C PHE A 46 -4.97 1.09 8.65
N VAL A 47 -5.37 0.77 7.43
CA VAL A 47 -6.03 -0.49 7.08
C VAL A 47 -5.20 -1.20 6.02
N LEU A 48 -4.84 -2.46 6.26
CA LEU A 48 -4.18 -3.33 5.28
C LEU A 48 -5.22 -4.28 4.69
N THR A 49 -5.30 -4.30 3.36
CA THR A 49 -6.12 -5.24 2.60
C THR A 49 -5.22 -6.06 1.68
N CYS A 50 -5.34 -7.39 1.74
CA CYS A 50 -4.65 -8.32 0.83
C CYS A 50 -5.66 -8.91 -0.15
N TYR A 51 -5.37 -8.81 -1.45
CA TYR A 51 -6.25 -9.32 -2.52
C TYR A 51 -5.85 -10.71 -3.02
N VAL A 52 -4.66 -11.19 -2.61
CA VAL A 52 -4.18 -12.53 -2.91
C VAL A 52 -3.71 -13.21 -1.63
N GLU A 53 -3.76 -14.53 -1.63
CA GLU A 53 -3.24 -15.35 -0.53
C GLU A 53 -1.72 -15.50 -0.62
N ASN A 54 -1.09 -15.85 0.50
CA ASN A 54 0.34 -16.19 0.58
C ASN A 54 1.29 -15.08 0.11
N VAL A 55 0.94 -13.81 0.36
CA VAL A 55 1.85 -12.68 0.11
C VAL A 55 3.10 -12.83 0.97
N PRO A 56 4.31 -12.73 0.39
CA PRO A 56 5.55 -12.79 1.16
C PRO A 56 5.60 -11.74 2.27
N LEU A 57 6.01 -12.16 3.47
CA LEU A 57 6.04 -11.29 4.65
C LEU A 57 6.94 -10.06 4.44
N ASP A 58 8.08 -10.24 3.77
CA ASP A 58 9.03 -9.16 3.46
C ASP A 58 8.40 -8.08 2.57
N ALA A 59 7.51 -8.46 1.65
CA ALA A 59 6.78 -7.53 0.81
C ALA A 59 5.74 -6.72 1.62
N ILE A 60 5.04 -7.37 2.55
CA ILE A 60 4.09 -6.70 3.46
C ILE A 60 4.82 -5.76 4.43
N GLU A 61 5.93 -6.19 5.02
CA GLU A 61 6.73 -5.35 5.91
C GLU A 61 7.26 -4.10 5.19
N LYS A 62 7.72 -4.25 3.95
CA LYS A 62 8.14 -3.13 3.12
C LYS A 62 6.97 -2.19 2.83
N LEU A 63 5.80 -2.73 2.47
CA LEU A 63 4.58 -1.95 2.24
C LEU A 63 4.19 -1.13 3.48
N ILE A 64 4.19 -1.76 4.66
CA ILE A 64 3.90 -1.10 5.94
C ILE A 64 4.92 0.02 6.24
N SER A 65 6.21 -0.27 6.07
CA SER A 65 7.28 0.72 6.28
C SER A 65 7.08 1.95 5.39
N GLU A 66 6.80 1.76 4.11
CA GLU A 66 6.61 2.87 3.17
C GLU A 66 5.28 3.60 3.38
N ALA A 67 4.21 2.89 3.74
CA ALA A 67 2.92 3.50 4.04
C ALA A 67 3.02 4.43 5.26
N LYS A 68 3.68 3.99 6.34
CA LYS A 68 3.91 4.82 7.54
C LYS A 68 4.77 6.06 7.28
N LYS A 69 5.64 6.05 6.25
CA LYS A 69 6.45 7.22 5.88
C LYS A 69 5.70 8.19 4.98
N SER A 70 4.82 7.68 4.12
CA SER A 70 4.29 8.43 2.97
C SER A 70 2.80 8.77 3.04
N LEU A 71 2.02 8.04 3.83
CA LEU A 71 0.57 8.27 3.95
C LEU A 71 0.19 9.03 5.21
N SER A 72 0.96 8.93 6.29
CA SER A 72 0.68 9.72 7.49
C SER A 72 0.93 11.21 7.21
N PRO A 73 0.01 12.11 7.56
CA PRO A 73 0.28 13.53 7.56
C PRO A 73 1.45 13.79 8.51
N ILE A 74 2.39 14.65 8.09
CA ILE A 74 3.47 15.11 8.96
C ILE A 74 2.79 15.72 10.19
N PRO A 75 3.06 15.26 11.42
CA PRO A 75 2.50 15.91 12.59
C PRO A 75 2.94 17.37 12.56
N MET A 76 1.96 18.29 12.48
CA MET A 76 2.24 19.72 12.59
C MET A 76 2.94 19.94 13.93
N LYS A 77 4.17 20.41 13.85
CA LYS A 77 5.03 20.69 15.00
C LYS A 77 4.60 21.98 15.70
#